data_AF-M2BBV7-F1
#
_entry.id   AF-M2BBV7-F1
#
_cell.length_a   1.000
_cell.length_b   1.000
_cell.length_c   1.000
_cell.angle_alpha   90.00
_cell.angle_beta   90.00
_cell.angle_gamma   90.00
#
_symmetry.space_group_name_H-M   'P 1'
#
loop_
_entity.id
_entity.type
_entity.pdbx_description
1 polymer ?
#
loop_
_entity_poly.entity_id
_entity_poly.type
_entity_poly.pdbx_seq_one_letter_code
_entity_poly.pdbx_strand_id
1 'polypeptide(L)'
;MEFNKNRIYTAVNADELKIGSKCIFADTVKGLRRKVEEDADCVETFYRLHNNGSDDLFVGNKYLYYYAYLIEPPAEPKYKPFSDIEKTFEIIKKHGGWVKKKANGDLHLVSHIGKITDGMLSISCWTSETLLKNFVFADDGSPCGEFVEE
;
A
#
# COMPACT_ATOMS: atom_id res chain seq x y z
N MET A 1 15.87 8.87 18.19
CA MET A 1 15.86 7.38 18.19
C MET A 1 17.31 6.90 18.15
N GLU A 2 17.68 5.74 18.70
CA GLU A 2 19.07 5.25 18.54
C GLU A 2 19.31 4.77 17.11
N PHE A 3 20.44 5.16 16.53
CA PHE A 3 20.78 4.85 15.15
C PHE A 3 21.24 3.39 14.98
N ASN A 4 20.42 2.57 14.30
CA ASN A 4 20.69 1.17 14.01
C ASN A 4 21.09 0.95 12.54
N LYS A 5 22.33 0.51 12.33
CA LYS A 5 22.88 0.28 10.99
C LYS A 5 22.12 -0.79 10.17
N ASN A 6 21.48 -1.76 10.83
CA ASN A 6 20.75 -2.84 10.16
C ASN A 6 19.43 -2.37 9.52
N ARG A 7 19.03 -1.12 9.77
CA ARG A 7 17.85 -0.49 9.16
C ARG A 7 18.21 0.37 7.94
N ILE A 8 19.48 0.41 7.56
CA ILE A 8 19.97 1.20 6.43
C ILE A 8 19.85 0.38 5.15
N TYR A 9 19.24 0.99 4.14
CA TYR A 9 19.20 0.51 2.78
C TYR A 9 20.07 1.41 1.91
N THR A 10 20.76 0.78 0.98
CA THR A 10 21.70 1.35 0.01
C THR A 10 21.40 0.76 -1.36
N ALA A 11 22.10 1.21 -2.40
CA ALA A 11 22.00 0.61 -3.73
C ALA A 11 22.23 -0.92 -3.76
N VAL A 12 22.96 -1.48 -2.78
CA VAL A 12 23.29 -2.92 -2.74
C VAL A 12 22.11 -3.81 -2.33
N ASN A 13 21.16 -3.27 -1.55
CA ASN A 13 20.00 -3.99 -1.02
C ASN A 13 18.70 -3.20 -1.25
N ALA A 14 18.69 -2.31 -2.24
CA ALA A 14 17.60 -1.38 -2.48
C ALA A 14 16.29 -2.09 -2.85
N ASP A 15 16.40 -3.24 -3.52
CA ASP A 15 15.32 -4.12 -3.96
C ASP A 15 14.61 -4.82 -2.79
N GLU A 16 15.27 -4.98 -1.65
CA GLU A 16 14.68 -5.56 -0.44
C GLU A 16 13.72 -4.59 0.27
N LEU A 17 13.83 -3.27 0.01
CA LEU A 17 12.98 -2.27 0.64
C LEU A 17 11.58 -2.28 0.02
N LYS A 18 10.57 -2.64 0.81
CA LYS A 18 9.18 -2.69 0.35
C LYS A 18 8.63 -1.28 0.07
N ILE A 19 8.03 -1.09 -1.11
CA ILE A 19 7.28 0.13 -1.45
C ILE A 19 6.21 0.41 -0.39
N GLY A 20 6.06 1.68 -0.01
CA GLY A 20 5.13 2.12 1.04
C GLY A 20 5.75 2.20 2.44
N SER A 21 6.96 1.67 2.64
CA SER A 21 7.71 1.80 3.90
C SER A 21 7.84 3.26 4.33
N LYS A 22 7.82 3.53 5.63
CA LYS A 22 8.21 4.84 6.16
C LYS A 22 9.70 4.83 6.44
N CYS A 23 10.39 5.79 5.83
CA CYS A 23 11.84 5.89 5.89
C CYS A 23 12.26 7.32 6.19
N ILE A 24 13.47 7.46 6.74
CA ILE A 24 14.23 8.71 6.70
C ILE A 24 15.23 8.58 5.57
N PHE A 25 15.35 9.60 4.72
CA PHE A 25 16.26 9.57 3.58
C PHE A 25 17.39 10.60 3.71
N ALA A 26 18.57 10.28 3.17
CA ALA A 26 19.68 11.23 3.03
C ALA A 26 20.70 10.78 1.97
N ASP A 27 21.59 11.70 1.58
CA ASP A 27 22.68 11.42 0.64
C ASP A 27 23.96 10.89 1.31
N THR A 28 24.00 10.87 2.64
CA THR A 28 25.14 10.36 3.41
C THR A 28 24.68 9.65 4.67
N VAL A 29 25.46 8.66 5.12
CA VAL A 29 25.24 7.97 6.41
C VAL A 29 25.29 8.95 7.59
N LYS A 30 26.16 9.97 7.54
CA LYS A 30 26.22 11.03 8.55
C LYS A 30 24.91 11.83 8.59
N GLY A 31 24.35 12.15 7.42
CA GLY A 31 23.06 12.83 7.29
C GLY A 31 21.91 12.00 7.83
N LEU A 32 21.88 10.69 7.53
CA LEU A 32 20.90 9.77 8.10
C LEU A 32 20.98 9.73 9.62
N ARG A 33 22.19 9.54 10.18
CA ARG A 33 22.39 9.50 11.64
C ARG A 33 21.83 10.74 12.32
N ARG A 34 22.23 11.92 11.82
CA ARG A 34 21.76 13.21 12.35
C ARG A 34 20.24 13.28 12.35
N LYS A 35 19.59 12.95 11.24
CA LYS A 35 18.12 12.97 11.14
C LYS A 35 17.46 11.99 12.12
N VAL A 36 17.95 10.76 12.23
CA VAL A 36 17.38 9.73 13.14
C VAL A 36 17.52 10.11 14.63
N GLU A 37 18.62 10.75 15.00
CA GLU A 37 18.93 11.10 16.39
C GLU A 37 18.29 12.45 16.80
N GLU A 38 18.23 13.43 15.90
CA GLU A 38 17.85 14.81 16.21
C GLU A 38 16.48 15.25 15.66
N ASP A 39 15.94 14.61 14.61
CA ASP A 39 14.80 15.14 13.85
C ASP A 39 13.77 14.06 13.45
N ALA A 40 12.72 13.93 14.27
CA ALA A 40 11.66 12.95 14.05
C ALA A 40 10.66 13.35 12.95
N ASP A 41 10.66 14.60 12.47
CA ASP A 41 9.71 15.08 11.45
C ASP A 41 10.17 14.79 10.01
N CYS A 42 11.34 14.17 9.84
CA CYS A 42 11.92 13.83 8.53
C CYS A 42 11.42 12.50 7.93
N VAL A 43 10.35 11.91 8.46
CA VAL A 43 9.84 10.61 8.01
C VAL A 43 9.00 10.76 6.73
N GLU A 44 9.41 10.07 5.68
CA GLU A 44 8.78 10.09 4.35
C GLU A 44 8.36 8.68 3.93
N THR A 45 7.41 8.58 2.99
CA THR A 45 7.06 7.29 2.37
C THR A 45 8.00 6.99 1.21
N PHE A 46 8.48 5.75 1.15
CA PHE A 46 9.22 5.22 0.01
C PHE A 46 8.26 4.84 -1.12
N TYR A 47 8.41 5.45 -2.30
CA TYR A 47 7.50 5.22 -3.43
C TYR A 47 8.04 4.23 -4.46
N ARG A 48 9.32 4.33 -4.79
CA ARG A 48 9.98 3.49 -5.81
C ARG A 48 11.49 3.70 -5.82
N LEU A 49 12.19 2.82 -6.51
CA LEU A 49 13.56 3.08 -6.95
C LEU A 49 13.57 3.92 -8.24
N HIS A 50 14.64 4.67 -8.41
CA HIS A 50 14.96 5.36 -9.65
C HIS A 50 16.39 5.02 -10.05
N ASN A 51 16.54 4.45 -11.24
CA ASN A 51 17.81 4.17 -11.86
C ASN A 51 17.88 4.91 -13.21
N ASN A 52 18.96 5.66 -13.44
CA ASN A 52 19.22 6.35 -14.71
C ASN A 52 20.55 5.92 -15.35
N GLY A 53 20.95 4.66 -15.14
CA GLY A 53 22.25 4.12 -15.56
C GLY A 53 23.36 4.25 -14.51
N SER A 54 23.00 4.54 -13.26
CA SER A 54 23.89 4.66 -12.10
C SER A 54 23.36 3.81 -10.94
N ASP A 55 23.82 4.08 -9.70
CA ASP A 55 23.27 3.47 -8.49
C ASP A 55 21.76 3.70 -8.35
N ASP A 56 21.07 2.74 -7.74
CA ASP A 56 19.65 2.85 -7.41
C ASP A 56 19.42 3.93 -6.35
N LEU A 57 18.58 4.91 -6.68
CA LEU A 57 18.19 6.00 -5.79
C LEU A 57 16.80 5.75 -5.20
N PHE A 58 16.64 6.04 -3.92
CA PHE A 58 15.37 5.96 -3.22
C PHE A 58 14.54 7.20 -3.50
N VAL A 59 13.32 7.02 -4.01
CA VAL A 59 12.36 8.11 -4.23
C VAL A 59 11.51 8.31 -2.99
N GLY A 60 11.77 9.41 -2.28
CA GLY A 60 10.89 9.94 -1.23
C GLY A 60 9.79 10.84 -1.82
N ASN A 61 9.20 11.71 -1.02
CA ASN A 61 8.07 12.56 -1.44
C ASN A 61 8.37 13.37 -2.71
N LYS A 62 9.49 14.09 -2.76
CA LYS A 62 9.84 14.96 -3.89
C LYS A 62 11.29 14.83 -4.39
N TYR A 63 12.11 14.04 -3.70
CA TYR A 63 13.55 13.98 -3.97
C TYR A 63 14.06 12.55 -4.06
N LEU A 64 15.27 12.44 -4.61
CA LEU A 64 16.04 11.21 -4.80
C LEU A 64 17.16 11.18 -3.76
N TYR A 65 17.41 10.02 -3.17
CA TYR A 65 18.41 9.88 -2.12
C TYR A 65 19.21 8.58 -2.28
N TYR A 66 20.48 8.60 -1.87
CA TYR A 66 21.36 7.42 -1.92
C TYR A 66 21.12 6.41 -0.79
N TYR A 67 20.59 6.89 0.35
CA TYR A 67 20.38 6.06 1.53
C TYR A 67 18.98 6.22 2.08
N ALA A 68 18.40 5.12 2.53
CA ALA A 68 17.15 5.08 3.28
C ALA A 68 17.37 4.43 4.64
N TYR A 69 16.70 4.93 5.68
CA TYR A 69 16.66 4.33 7.00
C TYR A 69 15.23 3.93 7.32
N LEU A 70 14.98 2.64 7.46
CA LEU A 70 13.64 2.09 7.71
C LEU A 70 13.16 2.41 9.13
N ILE A 71 12.02 3.09 9.22
CA ILE A 71 11.32 3.37 10.48
C ILE A 71 10.29 2.28 10.75
N GLU A 72 9.38 2.10 9.79
CA GLU A 72 8.38 1.03 9.76
C GLU A 72 8.28 0.44 8.34
N PRO A 73 8.12 -0.89 8.21
CA PRO A 73 7.71 -1.50 6.95
C PRO A 73 6.34 -0.91 6.52
N PRO A 74 5.92 -1.08 5.25
CA PRO A 74 4.58 -0.67 4.87
C PRO A 74 3.58 -1.38 5.80
N ALA A 75 2.57 -0.65 6.27
CA ALA A 75 1.45 -1.28 6.93
C ALA A 75 0.91 -2.38 6.01
N GLU A 76 0.81 -3.60 6.51
CA GLU A 76 0.24 -4.68 5.72
C GLU A 76 -1.18 -4.28 5.30
N PRO A 77 -1.56 -4.56 4.05
CA PRO A 77 -2.88 -4.23 3.59
C PRO A 77 -3.90 -5.00 4.43
N LYS A 78 -4.58 -4.29 5.34
CA LYS A 78 -5.68 -4.83 6.17
C LYS A 78 -6.78 -5.51 5.36
N TYR A 79 -6.86 -5.18 4.07
CA TYR A 79 -7.82 -5.74 3.14
C TYR A 79 -7.11 -6.21 1.89
N LYS A 80 -7.45 -7.41 1.44
CA LYS A 80 -7.04 -7.98 0.15
C LYS A 80 -8.26 -8.09 -0.79
N PRO A 81 -8.04 -8.20 -2.10
CA PRO A 81 -9.14 -8.43 -3.04
C PRO A 81 -9.93 -9.68 -2.67
N PHE A 82 -11.22 -9.64 -2.94
CA PHE A 82 -12.08 -10.83 -2.88
C PHE A 82 -11.55 -11.95 -3.80
N SER A 83 -11.52 -13.16 -3.25
CA SER A 83 -10.94 -14.34 -3.91
C SER A 83 -11.91 -15.52 -3.99
N ASP A 84 -12.89 -15.57 -3.09
CA ASP A 84 -13.88 -16.64 -2.98
C ASP A 84 -15.31 -16.12 -3.20
N ILE A 85 -16.07 -16.74 -4.12
CA ILE A 85 -17.40 -16.27 -4.53
C ILE A 85 -18.39 -16.28 -3.36
N GLU A 86 -18.43 -17.37 -2.60
CA GLU A 86 -19.42 -17.56 -1.53
C GLU A 86 -19.18 -16.57 -0.39
N LYS A 87 -17.92 -16.44 0.04
CA LYS A 87 -17.55 -15.45 1.06
C LYS A 87 -17.82 -14.03 0.59
N THR A 88 -17.52 -13.72 -0.67
CA THR A 88 -17.78 -12.41 -1.26
C THR A 88 -19.26 -12.08 -1.23
N PHE A 89 -20.11 -13.03 -1.63
CA PHE A 89 -21.55 -12.85 -1.62
C PHE A 89 -22.07 -12.57 -0.20
N GLU A 90 -21.61 -13.33 0.79
CA GLU A 90 -22.02 -13.13 2.19
C GLU A 90 -21.58 -11.77 2.75
N ILE A 91 -20.36 -11.32 2.45
CA ILE A 91 -19.87 -10.00 2.88
C ILE A 91 -20.69 -8.89 2.21
N ILE A 92 -20.84 -8.93 0.88
CA ILE A 92 -21.58 -7.92 0.13
C ILE A 92 -23.04 -7.85 0.60
N LYS A 93 -23.66 -8.99 0.89
CA LYS A 93 -25.03 -9.07 1.42
C LYS A 93 -25.14 -8.44 2.82
N LYS A 94 -24.16 -8.65 3.70
CA LYS A 94 -24.12 -7.99 5.02
C LYS A 94 -24.07 -6.46 4.91
N HIS A 95 -23.40 -5.94 3.89
CA HIS A 95 -23.34 -4.51 3.57
C HIS A 95 -24.50 -4.01 2.68
N GLY A 96 -25.59 -4.78 2.57
CA GLY A 96 -26.79 -4.39 1.82
C GLY A 96 -26.64 -4.40 0.30
N GLY A 97 -25.51 -4.86 -0.24
CA GLY A 97 -25.27 -5.01 -1.68
C GLY A 97 -24.83 -3.75 -2.42
N TRP A 98 -24.67 -2.61 -1.74
CA TRP A 98 -24.33 -1.33 -2.37
C TRP A 98 -22.88 -0.94 -2.12
N VAL A 99 -22.20 -0.49 -3.17
CA VAL A 99 -20.85 0.07 -3.11
C VAL A 99 -20.85 1.50 -3.60
N LYS A 100 -19.97 2.32 -3.03
CA LYS A 100 -19.79 3.73 -3.34
C LYS A 100 -18.42 3.95 -3.98
N LYS A 101 -18.39 4.59 -5.14
CA LYS A 101 -17.14 4.92 -5.84
C LYS A 101 -16.43 6.07 -5.14
N LYS A 102 -15.15 5.90 -4.80
CA LYS A 102 -14.35 6.91 -4.07
C LYS A 102 -14.18 8.22 -4.84
N ALA A 103 -14.12 8.15 -6.17
CA ALA A 103 -13.80 9.31 -7.01
C ALA A 103 -14.89 10.39 -7.04
N ASN A 104 -16.16 9.97 -7.05
CA ASN A 104 -17.30 10.88 -7.24
C ASN A 104 -18.48 10.61 -6.30
N GLY A 105 -18.45 9.52 -5.53
CA GLY A 105 -19.52 9.16 -4.59
C GLY A 105 -20.68 8.39 -5.23
N ASP A 106 -20.58 7.99 -6.50
CA ASP A 106 -21.66 7.25 -7.18
C ASP A 106 -21.93 5.92 -6.48
N LEU A 107 -23.22 5.61 -6.30
CA LEU A 107 -23.69 4.36 -5.72
C LEU A 107 -23.94 3.34 -6.82
N HIS A 108 -23.44 2.13 -6.62
CA HIS A 108 -23.62 1.00 -7.52
C HIS A 108 -24.13 -0.21 -6.74
N LEU A 109 -25.21 -0.82 -7.25
CA LEU A 109 -25.69 -2.09 -6.74
C LEU A 109 -24.84 -3.22 -7.31
N VAL A 110 -24.37 -4.10 -6.44
CA VAL A 110 -23.72 -5.34 -6.86
C VAL A 110 -24.78 -6.30 -7.40
N SER A 111 -24.76 -6.52 -8.71
CA SER A 111 -25.75 -7.33 -9.45
C SER A 111 -25.25 -8.72 -9.83
N HIS A 112 -23.94 -8.92 -9.92
CA HIS A 112 -23.36 -10.23 -10.23
C HIS A 112 -22.00 -10.40 -9.56
N ILE A 113 -21.68 -11.66 -9.21
CA ILE A 113 -20.36 -12.12 -8.78
C ILE A 113 -20.03 -13.36 -9.60
N GLY A 114 -18.88 -13.38 -10.25
CA GLY A 114 -18.40 -14.47 -11.08
C GLY A 114 -16.89 -14.65 -10.94
N LYS A 115 -16.37 -15.74 -11.50
CA LYS A 115 -14.94 -16.03 -11.49
C LYS A 115 -14.33 -15.72 -12.86
N ILE A 116 -13.19 -15.03 -12.87
CA ILE A 116 -12.40 -14.81 -14.09
C ILE A 116 -11.30 -15.88 -14.15
N THR A 117 -10.49 -15.98 -13.09
CA THR A 117 -9.43 -16.97 -12.91
C THR A 117 -9.33 -17.37 -11.44
N ASP A 118 -8.47 -18.34 -11.10
CA ASP A 118 -8.17 -18.65 -9.69
C ASP A 118 -7.64 -17.38 -8.98
N GLY A 119 -8.33 -16.99 -7.90
CA GLY A 119 -8.00 -15.81 -7.10
C GLY A 119 -8.51 -14.46 -7.61
N MET A 120 -9.16 -14.38 -8.78
CA MET A 120 -9.70 -13.11 -9.32
C MET A 120 -11.18 -13.22 -9.68
N LEU A 121 -12.01 -12.40 -9.04
CA LEU A 121 -13.46 -12.36 -9.25
C LEU A 121 -13.88 -11.18 -10.13
N SER A 122 -14.94 -11.40 -10.91
CA SER A 122 -15.73 -10.34 -11.55
C SER A 122 -16.90 -9.99 -10.65
N ILE A 123 -17.05 -8.72 -10.29
CA ILE A 123 -18.13 -8.20 -9.45
C ILE A 123 -18.76 -7.05 -10.22
N SER A 124 -19.95 -7.29 -10.79
CA SER A 124 -20.72 -6.27 -11.54
C SER A 124 -19.91 -5.53 -12.61
N CYS A 125 -19.09 -6.27 -13.36
CA CYS A 125 -18.19 -5.79 -14.42
C CYS A 125 -16.85 -5.19 -13.96
N TRP A 126 -16.55 -5.22 -12.65
CA TRP A 126 -15.24 -4.84 -12.11
C TRP A 126 -14.47 -6.06 -11.61
N THR A 127 -13.13 -5.99 -11.59
CA THR A 127 -12.33 -6.99 -10.88
C THR A 127 -12.41 -6.75 -9.37
N SER A 128 -12.22 -7.81 -8.56
CA SER A 128 -12.12 -7.68 -7.10
C SER A 128 -11.02 -6.69 -6.67
N GLU A 129 -9.91 -6.58 -7.41
CA GLU A 129 -8.88 -5.55 -7.21
C GLU A 129 -9.40 -4.13 -7.45
N THR A 130 -10.12 -3.94 -8.56
CA THR A 130 -10.72 -2.64 -8.89
C THR A 130 -11.72 -2.21 -7.82
N LEU A 131 -12.48 -3.17 -7.30
CA LEU A 131 -13.45 -2.93 -6.24
C LEU A 131 -12.75 -2.44 -4.97
N LEU A 132 -11.73 -3.16 -4.48
CA LEU A 132 -10.95 -2.76 -3.31
C LEU A 132 -10.30 -1.38 -3.47
N LYS A 133 -9.71 -1.11 -4.64
CA LYS A 133 -8.98 0.13 -4.91
C LYS A 133 -9.93 1.34 -4.97
N ASN A 134 -11.03 1.22 -5.71
CA ASN A 134 -11.83 2.38 -6.13
C ASN A 134 -13.18 2.51 -5.42
N PHE A 135 -13.61 1.52 -4.65
CA PHE A 135 -14.91 1.50 -4.01
C PHE A 135 -14.80 1.26 -2.50
N VAL A 136 -15.87 1.64 -1.80
CA VAL A 136 -16.12 1.33 -0.38
C VAL A 136 -17.56 0.85 -0.23
N PHE A 137 -17.87 0.11 0.83
CA PHE A 137 -19.26 -0.23 1.12
C PHE A 137 -20.07 1.03 1.44
N ALA A 138 -21.30 1.10 0.93
CA ALA A 138 -22.09 2.33 0.98
C ALA A 138 -22.65 2.63 2.37
N ASP A 139 -22.85 1.60 3.19
CA ASP A 139 -23.43 1.67 4.53
C ASP A 139 -22.45 2.21 5.58
N ASP A 140 -21.20 1.72 5.59
CA ASP A 140 -20.21 2.06 6.63
C ASP A 140 -18.92 2.69 6.09
N GLY A 141 -18.71 2.71 4.77
CA GLY A 141 -17.52 3.27 4.14
C GLY A 141 -16.27 2.39 4.25
N SER A 142 -16.39 1.14 4.70
CA SER A 142 -15.27 0.19 4.77
C SER A 142 -14.79 -0.25 3.38
N PRO A 143 -13.52 -0.67 3.22
CA PRO A 143 -12.99 -1.12 1.93
C PRO A 143 -13.71 -2.37 1.39
N CYS A 144 -13.95 -2.41 0.08
CA CYS A 144 -14.55 -3.57 -0.59
C CYS A 144 -13.52 -4.70 -0.81
N GLY A 145 -13.14 -5.39 0.25
CA GLY A 145 -12.24 -6.55 0.20
C GLY A 145 -12.36 -7.47 1.41
N GLU A 146 -11.60 -8.55 1.40
CA GLU A 146 -11.49 -9.48 2.53
C GLU A 146 -10.56 -8.88 3.57
N PHE A 147 -11.02 -8.77 4.82
CA PHE A 147 -10.16 -8.41 5.93
C PHE A 147 -9.12 -9.52 6.15
N VAL A 148 -7.85 -9.14 6.25
CA VAL A 148 -6.75 -10.05 6.60
C VAL A 148 -6.51 -9.83 8.09
N GLU A 149 -6.93 -10.80 8.93
CA GLU A 149 -6.57 -10.79 10.35
C GLU A 149 -5.03 -10.91 10.49
N GLU A 150 -4.48 -10.15 11.43
CA GLU A 150 -3.07 -10.24 11.86
C GLU A 150 -2.82 -11.48 12.73
#